data_AF-A0A6L3EZT2-F1
#
_entry.id   AF-A0A6L3EZT2-F1
#
_cell.length_a   1.000
_cell.length_b   1.000
_cell.length_c   1.000
_cell.angle_alpha   90.00
_cell.angle_beta   90.00
_cell.angle_gamma   90.00
#
_symmetry.space_group_name_H-M   'P 1'
#
loop_
_entity.id
_entity.type
_entity.pdbx_description
1 polymer ?
#
loop_
_entity_poly.entity_id
_entity_poly.type
_entity_poly.pdbx_seq_one_letter_code
_entity_poly.pdbx_strand_id
1 'polypeptide(L)'
;MPLTQLTFILILSSSLFWLGLYLIGRDFRSPMLWMAGASQLSYSINLVLNVLDKYAPSVSLARTLENWQIVFTLLPILCWIGLLVAVAPREHAWRRRMLRNRAVMHLLIVGTIFFAVGIALLQLGISTPVRLVVWQLLAVNLLVLGTAVSAIDATEKGEALWPHYLRSFDYSFFTALLFGGQIALVMRFATGINFAMLILLFATIGTAIIVQTFSSRFTTWADEIAFFAFPSRRQERALLRASADAVARVDEGVDLIGLASDEFARLTRKALSEMGNLPKLAASPLTQLPLVSAHLHEQGIQADTLARATTLKQLLAESIGRLKPDGERPFGTTDAWRHYNALYFPYVKGIRPYRRHIDTEHLDTPSRDALNWFRTEVPLRTLYNWQTAAARLIARDLRERSLSVNGNR
;
A
#
# COMPACT_ATOMS: atom_id res chain seq x y z
N MET A 1 -6.97 23.38 -30.48
CA MET A 1 -5.87 23.35 -29.49
C MET A 1 -4.61 22.83 -30.17
N PRO A 2 -3.41 23.40 -29.92
CA PRO A 2 -2.17 22.89 -30.52
C PRO A 2 -1.87 21.45 -30.07
N LEU A 3 -1.27 20.65 -30.96
CA LEU A 3 -0.97 19.23 -30.70
C LEU A 3 -0.06 19.04 -29.48
N THR A 4 0.93 19.92 -29.31
CA THR A 4 1.85 19.90 -28.17
C THR A 4 1.12 20.02 -26.83
N GLN A 5 0.12 20.90 -26.75
CA GLN A 5 -0.71 21.06 -25.57
C GLN A 5 -1.59 19.82 -25.33
N LEU A 6 -2.08 19.17 -26.41
CA LEU A 6 -2.87 17.94 -26.27
C LEU A 6 -2.01 16.81 -25.72
N THR A 7 -0.81 16.63 -26.27
CA THR A 7 0.16 15.64 -25.79
C THR A 7 0.52 15.88 -24.32
N PHE A 8 0.73 17.13 -23.93
CA PHE A 8 1.06 17.46 -22.54
C PHE A 8 -0.09 17.14 -21.57
N ILE A 9 -1.33 17.51 -21.92
CA ILE A 9 -2.51 17.17 -21.11
C ILE A 9 -2.71 15.66 -21.05
N LEU A 10 -2.51 14.96 -22.16
CA LEU A 10 -2.61 13.50 -22.23
C LEU A 10 -1.63 12.82 -21.27
N ILE A 11 -0.38 13.27 -21.24
CA ILE A 11 0.64 12.76 -20.31
C ILE A 11 0.19 13.03 -18.87
N LEU A 12 -0.15 14.27 -18.54
CA LEU A 12 -0.55 14.64 -17.17
C LEU A 12 -1.78 13.86 -16.70
N SER A 13 -2.84 13.78 -17.52
CA SER A 13 -4.06 13.05 -17.16
C SER A 13 -3.75 11.56 -16.98
N SER A 14 -2.97 10.95 -17.88
CA SER A 14 -2.64 9.52 -17.80
C SER A 14 -1.78 9.20 -16.58
N SER A 15 -0.80 10.06 -16.25
CA SER A 15 0.03 9.92 -15.05
C SER A 15 -0.78 10.06 -13.77
N LEU A 16 -1.69 11.05 -13.69
CA LEU A 16 -2.59 11.23 -12.55
C LEU A 16 -3.53 10.04 -12.40
N PHE A 17 -4.09 9.57 -13.52
CA PHE A 17 -4.99 8.43 -13.54
C PHE A 17 -4.29 7.17 -13.02
N TRP A 18 -3.10 6.88 -13.55
CA TRP A 18 -2.26 5.77 -13.10
C TRP A 18 -1.92 5.89 -11.61
N LEU A 19 -1.42 7.03 -11.16
CA LEU A 19 -1.04 7.22 -9.76
C LEU A 19 -2.25 7.07 -8.83
N GLY A 20 -3.42 7.57 -9.26
CA GLY A 20 -4.68 7.40 -8.54
C GLY A 20 -5.06 5.93 -8.33
N LEU A 21 -5.04 5.15 -9.41
CA LEU A 21 -5.32 3.71 -9.33
C LEU A 21 -4.24 2.95 -8.56
N TYR A 22 -2.97 3.33 -8.71
CA TYR A 22 -1.84 2.74 -7.99
C TYR A 22 -2.01 2.90 -6.48
N LEU A 23 -2.34 4.11 -6.01
CA LEU A 23 -2.55 4.39 -4.59
C LEU A 23 -3.69 3.52 -4.02
N ILE A 24 -4.83 3.46 -4.71
CA ILE A 24 -5.98 2.65 -4.30
C ILE A 24 -5.62 1.15 -4.30
N GLY A 25 -4.94 0.68 -5.34
CA GLY A 25 -4.53 -0.71 -5.50
C GLY A 25 -3.46 -1.16 -4.50
N ARG A 26 -2.60 -0.24 -4.04
CA ARG A 26 -1.52 -0.53 -3.09
C ARG A 26 -2.05 -1.01 -1.74
N ASP A 27 -3.07 -0.36 -1.19
CA ASP A 27 -3.75 -0.82 0.03
C ASP A 27 -5.18 -0.27 0.15
N PHE A 28 -6.15 -1.08 -0.28
CA PHE A 28 -7.58 -0.74 -0.23
C PHE A 28 -8.12 -0.49 1.18
N ARG A 29 -7.42 -0.90 2.23
CA ARG A 29 -7.87 -0.68 3.62
C ARG A 29 -7.34 0.63 4.20
N SER A 30 -6.40 1.28 3.54
CA SER A 30 -5.85 2.54 3.98
C SER A 30 -6.74 3.69 3.50
N PRO A 31 -7.50 4.37 4.38
CA PRO A 31 -8.31 5.52 3.98
C PRO A 31 -7.44 6.64 3.42
N MET A 32 -6.20 6.78 3.89
CA MET A 32 -5.23 7.75 3.38
C MET A 32 -4.93 7.52 1.90
N LEU A 33 -4.64 6.28 1.49
CA LEU A 33 -4.34 5.97 0.08
C LEU A 33 -5.58 6.10 -0.80
N TRP A 34 -6.75 5.72 -0.29
CA TRP A 34 -8.02 5.88 -1.00
C TRP A 34 -8.35 7.35 -1.28
N MET A 35 -8.23 8.21 -0.28
CA MET A 35 -8.52 9.64 -0.44
C MET A 35 -7.53 10.32 -1.37
N ALA A 36 -6.22 10.04 -1.22
CA ALA A 36 -5.22 10.53 -2.15
C ALA A 36 -5.48 10.02 -3.56
N GLY A 37 -5.75 8.73 -3.73
CA GLY A 37 -6.03 8.15 -5.05
C GLY A 37 -7.27 8.73 -5.71
N ALA A 38 -8.36 8.89 -4.97
CA ALA A 38 -9.59 9.50 -5.45
C ALA A 38 -9.38 10.96 -5.90
N SER A 39 -8.54 11.74 -5.19
CA SER A 39 -8.21 13.10 -5.62
C SER A 39 -7.47 13.12 -6.96
N GLN A 40 -6.51 12.21 -7.17
CA GLN A 40 -5.77 12.10 -8.43
C GLN A 40 -6.69 11.71 -9.60
N LEU A 41 -7.55 10.70 -9.39
CA LEU A 41 -8.50 10.25 -10.42
C LEU A 41 -9.48 11.35 -10.79
N SER A 42 -10.00 12.06 -9.80
CA SER A 42 -10.92 13.16 -9.99
C SER A 42 -10.30 14.27 -10.84
N TYR A 43 -9.07 14.68 -10.52
CA TYR A 43 -8.39 15.71 -11.29
C TYR A 43 -7.96 15.24 -12.68
N SER A 44 -7.61 13.97 -12.85
CA SER A 44 -7.40 13.38 -14.17
C SER A 44 -8.65 13.50 -15.05
N ILE A 45 -9.82 13.15 -14.50
CA ILE A 45 -11.09 13.26 -15.23
C ILE A 45 -11.37 14.72 -15.59
N ASN A 46 -11.09 15.65 -14.67
CA ASN A 46 -11.20 17.08 -14.97
C ASN A 46 -10.38 17.49 -16.21
N LEU A 47 -9.11 17.07 -16.30
CA LEU A 47 -8.25 17.38 -17.44
C LEU A 47 -8.81 16.82 -18.76
N VAL A 48 -9.37 15.60 -18.72
CA VAL A 48 -10.03 14.97 -19.87
C VAL A 48 -11.27 15.76 -20.29
N LEU A 49 -12.13 16.14 -19.33
CA LEU A 49 -13.32 16.95 -19.60
C LEU A 49 -12.95 18.30 -20.20
N ASN A 50 -11.87 18.94 -19.75
CA ASN A 50 -11.39 20.20 -20.33
C ASN A 50 -10.99 20.08 -21.81
N VAL A 51 -10.49 18.92 -22.22
CA VAL A 51 -10.16 18.65 -23.63
C VAL A 51 -11.44 18.36 -24.41
N LEU A 52 -12.31 17.48 -23.89
CA LEU A 52 -13.54 17.08 -24.58
C LEU A 52 -14.50 18.25 -24.81
N ASP A 53 -14.64 19.15 -23.86
CA ASP A 53 -15.49 20.34 -23.94
C ASP A 53 -15.18 21.19 -25.19
N LYS A 54 -13.88 21.40 -25.49
CA LYS A 54 -13.43 22.19 -26.65
C LYS A 54 -13.79 21.58 -28.01
N TYR A 55 -14.13 20.30 -28.05
CA TYR A 55 -14.46 19.57 -29.26
C TYR A 55 -15.90 19.05 -29.23
N ALA A 56 -16.72 19.47 -28.27
CA ALA A 56 -18.09 18.99 -28.13
C ALA A 56 -18.92 19.28 -29.39
N PRO A 57 -19.63 18.28 -29.97
CA PRO A 57 -20.42 18.46 -31.19
C PRO A 57 -21.69 19.31 -30.99
N SER A 58 -22.13 19.53 -29.74
CA SER A 58 -23.34 20.30 -29.44
C SER A 58 -23.17 21.15 -28.19
N VAL A 59 -23.90 22.28 -28.14
CA VAL A 59 -23.89 23.23 -27.02
C VAL A 59 -24.44 22.60 -25.73
N SER A 60 -25.44 21.72 -25.84
CA SER A 60 -25.99 21.00 -24.70
C SER A 60 -24.95 20.09 -24.05
N LEU A 61 -24.19 19.35 -24.86
CA LEU A 61 -23.14 18.46 -24.40
C LEU A 61 -21.97 19.24 -23.79
N ALA A 62 -21.55 20.35 -24.42
CA ALA A 62 -20.52 21.24 -23.86
C ALA A 62 -20.90 21.72 -22.45
N ARG A 63 -22.14 22.21 -22.27
CA ARG A 63 -22.65 22.64 -20.96
C ARG A 63 -22.69 21.50 -19.94
N THR A 64 -23.05 20.29 -20.36
CA THR A 64 -22.98 19.11 -19.48
C THR A 64 -21.54 18.81 -19.05
N LEU A 65 -20.58 18.84 -19.98
CA LEU A 65 -19.17 18.60 -19.69
C LEU A 65 -18.60 19.67 -18.74
N GLU A 66 -18.95 20.93 -18.93
CA GLU A 66 -18.57 22.05 -18.06
C GLU A 66 -19.11 21.86 -16.63
N ASN A 67 -20.38 21.49 -16.47
CA ASN A 67 -20.97 21.21 -15.15
C ASN A 67 -20.22 20.08 -14.42
N TRP A 68 -19.93 18.98 -15.11
CA TRP A 68 -19.13 17.90 -14.55
C TRP A 68 -17.70 18.35 -14.26
N GLN A 69 -17.11 19.20 -15.11
CA GLN A 69 -15.77 19.72 -14.89
C GLN A 69 -15.69 20.46 -13.56
N ILE A 70 -16.68 21.30 -13.20
CA ILE A 70 -16.74 21.98 -11.90
C ILE A 70 -16.72 20.98 -10.75
N VAL A 71 -17.52 19.91 -10.83
CA VAL A 71 -17.55 18.86 -9.80
C VAL A 71 -16.17 18.20 -9.63
N PHE A 72 -15.54 17.78 -10.73
CA PHE A 72 -14.22 17.16 -10.72
C PHE A 72 -13.08 18.15 -10.40
N THR A 73 -13.32 19.46 -10.46
CA THR A 73 -12.39 20.50 -9.98
C THR A 73 -12.36 20.55 -8.46
N LEU A 74 -13.53 20.46 -7.83
CA LEU A 74 -13.70 20.68 -6.39
C LEU A 74 -13.55 19.39 -5.56
N LEU A 75 -13.90 18.24 -6.14
CA LEU A 75 -13.83 16.95 -5.46
C LEU A 75 -12.43 16.60 -4.90
N PRO A 76 -11.30 16.94 -5.55
CA PRO A 76 -9.97 16.76 -4.97
C PRO A 76 -9.80 17.50 -3.62
N ILE A 77 -10.40 18.68 -3.44
CA ILE A 77 -10.34 19.41 -2.16
C ILE A 77 -11.00 18.58 -1.05
N LEU A 78 -12.19 18.05 -1.32
CA LEU A 78 -12.91 17.21 -0.34
C LEU A 78 -12.11 15.95 0.01
N CYS A 79 -11.51 15.31 -0.98
CA CYS A 79 -10.62 14.16 -0.76
C CYS A 79 -9.39 14.54 0.07
N TRP A 80 -8.75 15.69 -0.19
CA TRP A 80 -7.59 16.15 0.58
C TRP A 80 -7.94 16.53 2.02
N ILE A 81 -9.10 17.15 2.25
CA ILE A 81 -9.62 17.38 3.61
C ILE A 81 -9.84 16.04 4.32
N GLY A 82 -10.48 15.08 3.65
CA GLY A 82 -10.67 13.72 4.16
C GLY A 82 -9.34 13.02 4.47
N LEU A 83 -8.31 13.23 3.65
CA LEU A 83 -6.97 12.73 3.90
C LEU A 83 -6.34 13.38 5.13
N LEU A 84 -6.42 14.70 5.26
CA LEU A 84 -5.90 15.41 6.44
C LEU A 84 -6.59 14.92 7.72
N VAL A 85 -7.90 14.64 7.67
CA VAL A 85 -8.66 14.03 8.77
C VAL A 85 -8.25 12.58 9.02
N ALA A 86 -8.03 11.78 7.99
CA ALA A 86 -7.54 10.39 8.13
C ALA A 86 -6.11 10.33 8.70
N VAL A 87 -5.31 11.36 8.44
CA VAL A 87 -3.97 11.56 8.99
C VAL A 87 -4.01 12.29 10.34
N ALA A 88 -5.15 12.90 10.70
CA ALA A 88 -5.29 13.75 11.87
C ALA A 88 -4.98 13.00 13.18
N PRO A 89 -4.51 13.73 14.19
CA PRO A 89 -3.68 13.16 15.23
C PRO A 89 -4.47 12.27 16.21
N ARG A 90 -4.07 11.01 16.32
CA ARG A 90 -3.82 10.47 17.67
C ARG A 90 -2.42 10.96 18.02
N GLU A 91 -2.28 11.92 18.94
CA GLU A 91 -1.08 12.75 19.18
C GLU A 91 0.26 12.00 19.05
N HIS A 92 0.36 10.81 19.63
CA HIS A 92 1.57 10.00 19.59
C HIS A 92 1.93 9.46 18.19
N ALA A 93 0.95 9.14 17.34
CA ALA A 93 1.18 8.62 16.00
C ALA A 93 1.63 9.73 15.03
N TRP A 94 1.01 10.92 15.15
CA TRP A 94 1.32 12.05 14.28
C TRP A 94 2.72 12.61 14.54
N ARG A 95 3.11 12.78 15.81
CA ARG A 95 4.47 13.24 16.17
C ARG A 95 5.55 12.30 15.65
N ARG A 96 5.32 10.98 15.70
CA ARG A 96 6.27 9.99 15.15
C ARG A 96 6.38 10.05 13.62
N ARG A 97 5.25 10.19 12.91
CA ARG A 97 5.24 10.39 11.44
C ARG A 97 6.02 11.64 11.05
N MET A 98 5.74 12.75 11.73
CA MET A 98 6.41 14.03 11.49
C MET A 98 7.91 13.92 11.73
N LEU A 99 8.35 13.37 12.86
CA LEU A 99 9.78 13.26 13.19
C LEU A 99 10.57 12.43 12.18
N ARG A 100 9.97 11.36 11.65
CA ARG A 100 10.63 10.45 10.72
C ARG A 100 10.62 10.95 9.27
N ASN A 101 9.51 11.54 8.83
CA ASN A 101 9.30 11.98 7.46
C ASN A 101 9.15 13.50 7.38
N ARG A 102 9.97 14.27 8.13
CA ARG A 102 9.84 15.73 8.26
C ARG A 102 9.71 16.40 6.89
N ALA A 103 10.64 16.15 5.98
CA ALA A 103 10.64 16.78 4.66
C ALA A 103 9.36 16.46 3.86
N VAL A 104 8.93 15.19 3.85
CA VAL A 104 7.74 14.74 3.12
C VAL A 104 6.45 15.33 3.72
N MET A 105 6.39 15.47 5.04
CA MET A 105 5.25 16.11 5.71
C MET A 105 5.17 17.61 5.42
N HIS A 106 6.30 18.33 5.42
CA HIS A 106 6.32 19.73 5.00
C HIS A 106 5.87 19.87 3.54
N LEU A 107 6.34 18.98 2.65
CA LEU A 107 5.92 18.93 1.26
C LEU A 107 4.42 18.73 1.12
N LEU A 108 3.81 17.85 1.93
CA LEU A 108 2.35 17.65 1.94
C LEU A 108 1.60 18.92 2.38
N ILE A 109 2.05 19.58 3.45
CA ILE A 109 1.40 20.79 3.96
C ILE A 109 1.50 21.91 2.93
N VAL A 110 2.72 22.22 2.47
CA VAL A 110 2.97 23.28 1.48
C VAL A 110 2.25 22.98 0.17
N GLY A 111 2.32 21.74 -0.31
CA GLY A 111 1.65 21.33 -1.53
C GLY A 111 0.13 21.43 -1.43
N THR A 112 -0.47 21.11 -0.28
CA THR A 112 -1.93 21.27 -0.06
C THR A 112 -2.34 22.74 -0.04
N ILE A 113 -1.55 23.62 0.58
CA ILE A 113 -1.79 25.07 0.55
C ILE A 113 -1.71 25.58 -0.89
N PHE A 114 -0.68 25.18 -1.64
CA PHE A 114 -0.52 25.56 -3.04
C PHE A 114 -1.70 25.07 -3.90
N PHE A 115 -2.19 23.86 -3.65
CA PHE A 115 -3.37 23.32 -4.31
C PHE A 115 -4.62 24.17 -4.02
N ALA A 116 -4.88 24.49 -2.75
CA ALA A 116 -6.02 25.31 -2.35
C ALA A 116 -5.97 26.72 -2.97
N VAL A 117 -4.79 27.36 -2.96
CA VAL A 117 -4.57 28.67 -3.60
C VAL A 117 -4.80 28.59 -5.11
N GLY A 118 -4.27 27.58 -5.79
CA GLY A 118 -4.44 27.43 -7.23
C GLY A 118 -5.91 27.21 -7.63
N ILE A 119 -6.68 26.44 -6.85
CA ILE A 119 -8.13 26.33 -7.09
C ILE A 119 -8.83 27.67 -6.87
N ALA A 120 -8.49 28.42 -5.82
CA ALA A 120 -9.06 29.75 -5.58
C ALA A 120 -8.76 30.71 -6.75
N LEU A 121 -7.53 30.70 -7.28
CA LEU A 121 -7.14 31.49 -8.45
C LEU A 121 -7.96 31.17 -9.70
N LEU A 122 -8.30 29.89 -9.92
CA LEU A 122 -9.15 29.49 -11.04
C LEU A 122 -10.56 30.09 -10.96
N GLN A 123 -11.05 30.43 -9.76
CA GLN A 123 -12.36 31.05 -9.54
C GLN A 123 -12.35 32.58 -9.73
N LEU A 124 -11.17 33.22 -9.69
CA LEU A 124 -11.03 34.68 -9.78
C LEU A 124 -11.08 35.25 -11.21
N GLY A 125 -11.60 34.47 -12.18
CA GLY A 125 -11.78 34.96 -13.55
C GLY A 125 -10.48 35.28 -14.30
N ILE A 126 -9.37 34.63 -13.95
CA ILE A 126 -8.07 34.82 -14.60
C ILE A 126 -8.11 34.52 -16.11
N SER A 127 -7.24 35.19 -16.87
CA SER A 127 -7.18 35.07 -18.33
C SER A 127 -6.97 33.62 -18.77
N THR A 128 -7.51 33.26 -19.94
CA THR A 128 -7.44 31.90 -20.49
C THR A 128 -6.04 31.28 -20.56
N PRO A 129 -4.96 31.99 -20.99
CA PRO A 129 -3.63 31.38 -21.02
C PRO A 129 -3.10 31.09 -19.62
N VAL A 130 -3.31 32.00 -18.65
CA VAL A 130 -2.90 31.81 -17.26
C VAL A 130 -3.69 30.68 -16.62
N ARG A 131 -5.00 30.62 -16.88
CA ARG A 131 -5.88 29.55 -16.41
C ARG A 131 -5.37 28.17 -16.81
N LEU A 132 -4.97 28.00 -18.07
CA LEU A 132 -4.39 26.74 -18.55
C LEU A 132 -3.12 26.34 -17.80
N VAL A 133 -2.21 27.29 -17.56
CA VAL A 133 -0.97 27.03 -16.82
C VAL A 133 -1.29 26.63 -15.38
N VAL A 134 -2.25 27.29 -14.73
CA VAL A 134 -2.69 26.93 -13.37
C VAL A 134 -3.24 25.49 -13.32
N TRP A 135 -4.07 25.10 -14.28
CA TRP A 135 -4.55 23.70 -14.41
C TRP A 135 -3.40 22.69 -14.48
N GLN A 136 -2.36 23.00 -15.25
CA GLN A 136 -1.20 22.12 -15.42
C GLN A 136 -0.34 22.07 -14.15
N LEU A 137 -0.10 23.21 -13.50
CA LEU A 137 0.66 23.28 -12.26
C LEU A 137 -0.02 22.52 -11.11
N LEU A 138 -1.34 22.59 -11.03
CA LEU A 138 -2.13 21.83 -10.07
C LEU A 138 -2.05 20.32 -10.34
N ALA A 139 -2.03 19.88 -11.61
CA ALA A 139 -1.79 18.47 -11.96
C ALA A 139 -0.41 18.00 -11.46
N VAL A 140 0.63 18.78 -11.71
CA VAL A 140 2.00 18.47 -11.25
C VAL A 140 2.07 18.44 -9.72
N ASN A 141 1.45 19.41 -9.06
CA ASN A 141 1.35 19.46 -7.60
C ASN A 141 0.68 18.19 -7.04
N LEU A 142 -0.42 17.75 -7.64
CA LEU A 142 -1.10 16.52 -7.24
C LEU A 142 -0.23 15.27 -7.43
N LEU A 143 0.54 15.16 -8.53
CA LEU A 143 1.48 14.06 -8.73
C LEU A 143 2.55 14.00 -7.63
N VAL A 144 3.08 15.16 -7.23
CA VAL A 144 4.04 15.28 -6.13
C VAL A 144 3.40 14.86 -4.81
N LEU A 145 2.20 15.36 -4.51
CA LEU A 145 1.47 15.02 -3.30
C LEU A 145 1.11 13.52 -3.22
N GLY A 146 0.66 12.91 -4.32
CA GLY A 146 0.34 11.48 -4.38
C GLY A 146 1.59 10.61 -4.15
N THR A 147 2.73 11.02 -4.70
CA THR A 147 4.02 10.36 -4.47
C THR A 147 4.51 10.54 -3.03
N ALA A 148 4.30 11.71 -2.42
CA ALA A 148 4.61 11.94 -1.02
C ALA A 148 3.77 11.02 -0.10
N VAL A 149 2.48 10.86 -0.39
CA VAL A 149 1.60 9.93 0.35
C VAL A 149 2.06 8.48 0.21
N SER A 150 2.46 8.04 -0.98
CA SER A 150 2.98 6.67 -1.18
C SER A 150 4.31 6.43 -0.45
N ALA A 151 5.18 7.44 -0.38
CA ALA A 151 6.43 7.37 0.38
C ALA A 151 6.18 7.25 1.90
N ILE A 152 5.20 7.98 2.45
CA ILE A 152 4.81 7.84 3.85
C ILE A 152 4.29 6.42 4.12
N ASP A 153 3.42 5.89 3.27
CA ASP A 153 2.91 4.53 3.42
C ASP A 153 4.02 3.47 3.34
N ALA A 154 4.94 3.61 2.37
CA ALA A 154 6.08 2.71 2.20
C ALA A 154 6.99 2.72 3.44
N THR A 155 7.38 3.89 3.95
CA THR A 155 8.19 4.02 5.16
C THR A 155 7.46 3.52 6.42
N GLU A 156 6.14 3.65 6.52
CA GLU A 156 5.34 3.04 7.60
C GLU A 156 5.35 1.53 7.54
N LYS A 157 5.36 0.96 6.33
CA LYS A 157 5.40 -0.48 6.11
C LYS A 157 6.82 -1.06 6.15
N GLY A 158 7.85 -0.21 6.02
CA GLY A 158 9.24 -0.63 5.84
C GLY A 158 9.51 -1.17 4.44
N GLU A 159 8.66 -0.86 3.47
CA GLU A 159 8.78 -1.41 2.11
C GLU A 159 9.54 -0.44 1.21
N ALA A 160 10.27 -0.99 0.23
CA ALA A 160 10.82 -0.22 -0.87
C ALA A 160 9.67 0.34 -1.74
N LEU A 161 9.70 1.65 -2.02
CA LEU A 161 8.73 2.29 -2.88
C LEU A 161 9.10 2.11 -4.36
N TRP A 162 10.34 2.46 -4.72
CA TRP A 162 10.73 2.70 -6.11
C TRP A 162 10.59 1.49 -7.04
N PRO A 163 11.09 0.28 -6.71
CA PRO A 163 11.01 -0.84 -7.64
C PRO A 163 9.58 -1.21 -7.99
N HIS A 164 8.69 -1.25 -6.99
CA HIS A 164 7.27 -1.53 -7.19
C HIS A 164 6.55 -0.38 -7.92
N TYR A 165 6.90 0.86 -7.61
CA TYR A 165 6.34 2.06 -8.25
C TYR A 165 6.70 2.12 -9.75
N LEU A 166 7.97 1.94 -10.08
CA LEU A 166 8.47 1.92 -11.47
C LEU A 166 7.91 0.74 -12.25
N ARG A 167 7.91 -0.46 -11.68
CA ARG A 167 7.31 -1.64 -12.33
C ARG A 167 5.86 -1.39 -12.74
N SER A 168 5.05 -0.84 -11.83
CA SER A 168 3.64 -0.54 -12.14
C SER A 168 3.50 0.57 -13.20
N PHE A 169 4.37 1.58 -13.13
CA PHE A 169 4.42 2.67 -14.11
C PHE A 169 4.78 2.16 -15.50
N ASP A 170 5.88 1.41 -15.63
CA ASP A 170 6.42 0.95 -16.91
C ASP A 170 5.41 0.08 -17.67
N TYR A 171 4.81 -0.91 -17.01
CA TYR A 171 3.79 -1.76 -17.67
C TYR A 171 2.58 -0.94 -18.13
N SER A 172 2.13 0.01 -17.32
CA SER A 172 0.99 0.87 -17.66
C SER A 172 1.34 1.84 -18.79
N PHE A 173 2.55 2.43 -18.75
CA PHE A 173 3.07 3.36 -19.74
C PHE A 173 3.23 2.70 -21.11
N PHE A 174 3.93 1.57 -21.19
CA PHE A 174 4.15 0.89 -22.47
C PHE A 174 2.84 0.36 -23.06
N THR A 175 1.93 -0.17 -22.24
CA THR A 175 0.62 -0.65 -22.72
C THR A 175 -0.25 0.51 -23.21
N ALA A 176 -0.31 1.61 -22.46
CA ALA A 176 -1.04 2.81 -22.86
C ALA A 176 -0.44 3.45 -24.12
N LEU A 177 0.88 3.47 -24.25
CA LEU A 177 1.58 3.95 -25.43
C LEU A 177 1.29 3.08 -26.65
N LEU A 178 1.27 1.76 -26.49
CA LEU A 178 0.99 0.82 -27.58
C LEU A 178 -0.41 1.04 -28.16
N PHE A 179 -1.44 1.04 -27.32
CA PHE A 179 -2.82 1.16 -27.79
C PHE A 179 -3.23 2.62 -28.08
N GLY A 180 -2.85 3.57 -27.21
CA GLY A 180 -3.14 4.98 -27.40
C GLY A 180 -2.35 5.60 -28.54
N GLY A 181 -1.10 5.18 -28.75
CA GLY A 181 -0.25 5.63 -29.83
C GLY A 181 -0.82 5.32 -31.21
N GLN A 182 -1.41 4.13 -31.39
CA GLN A 182 -2.10 3.76 -32.63
C GLN A 182 -3.25 4.72 -32.95
N ILE A 183 -4.07 5.05 -31.96
CA ILE A 183 -5.17 6.00 -32.11
C ILE A 183 -4.64 7.39 -32.42
N ALA A 184 -3.58 7.83 -31.73
CA ALA A 184 -2.94 9.12 -31.98
C ALA A 184 -2.36 9.23 -33.41
N LEU A 185 -1.80 8.15 -33.96
CA LEU A 185 -1.34 8.09 -35.35
C LEU A 185 -2.51 8.24 -36.33
N VAL A 186 -3.62 7.54 -36.11
CA VAL A 186 -4.83 7.68 -36.94
C VAL A 186 -5.38 9.11 -36.88
N MET A 187 -5.41 9.72 -35.70
CA MET A 187 -5.81 11.13 -35.54
C MET A 187 -4.87 12.07 -36.31
N ARG A 188 -3.56 11.80 -36.31
CA ARG A 188 -2.57 12.65 -36.94
C ARG A 188 -2.61 12.59 -38.46
N PHE A 189 -2.81 11.41 -39.04
CA PHE A 189 -2.65 11.17 -40.47
C PHE A 189 -3.95 10.97 -41.25
N ALA A 190 -5.08 10.64 -40.59
CA ALA A 190 -6.33 10.33 -41.28
C ALA A 190 -7.51 11.21 -40.83
N THR A 191 -7.88 11.18 -39.55
CA THR A 191 -9.19 11.69 -39.09
C THR A 191 -9.16 13.10 -38.48
N GLY A 192 -7.98 13.58 -38.09
CA GLY A 192 -7.83 14.81 -37.31
C GLY A 192 -8.24 14.67 -35.83
N ILE A 193 -8.19 15.78 -35.10
CA ILE A 193 -8.63 15.84 -33.70
C ILE A 193 -10.14 16.13 -33.68
N ASN A 194 -10.94 15.12 -33.34
CA ASN A 194 -12.39 15.25 -33.17
C ASN A 194 -12.86 14.58 -31.87
N PHE A 195 -14.11 14.86 -31.48
CA PHE A 195 -14.68 14.40 -30.21
C PHE A 195 -14.64 12.88 -30.03
N ALA A 196 -15.07 12.13 -31.04
CA ALA A 196 -15.16 10.67 -30.99
C ALA A 196 -13.77 10.03 -30.85
N MET A 197 -12.77 10.53 -31.60
CA MET A 197 -11.39 10.07 -31.51
C MET A 197 -10.76 10.38 -30.15
N LEU A 198 -11.06 11.53 -29.55
CA LEU A 198 -10.59 11.88 -28.21
C LEU A 198 -11.19 10.96 -27.14
N ILE A 199 -12.49 10.67 -27.19
CA ILE A 199 -13.12 9.68 -26.30
C ILE A 199 -12.44 8.33 -26.45
N LEU A 200 -12.26 7.85 -27.69
CA LEU A 200 -11.61 6.58 -27.96
C LEU A 200 -10.20 6.56 -27.38
N LEU A 201 -9.39 7.60 -27.63
CA LEU A 201 -8.03 7.72 -27.11
C LEU A 201 -7.98 7.66 -25.58
N PHE A 202 -8.75 8.49 -24.88
CA PHE A 202 -8.76 8.53 -23.43
C PHE A 202 -9.34 7.26 -22.80
N ALA A 203 -10.40 6.69 -23.38
CA ALA A 203 -11.00 5.44 -22.89
C ALA A 203 -10.06 4.25 -23.07
N THR A 204 -9.37 4.15 -24.21
CA THR A 204 -8.39 3.09 -24.47
C THR A 204 -7.19 3.21 -23.54
N ILE A 205 -6.64 4.41 -23.35
CA ILE A 205 -5.54 4.64 -22.41
C ILE A 205 -5.99 4.34 -20.97
N GLY A 206 -7.15 4.84 -20.54
CA GLY A 206 -7.70 4.56 -19.23
C GLY A 206 -7.89 3.06 -18.99
N THR A 207 -8.43 2.34 -19.97
CA THR A 207 -8.61 0.88 -19.90
C THR A 207 -7.27 0.15 -19.78
N ALA A 208 -6.28 0.52 -20.60
CA ALA A 208 -4.94 -0.05 -20.54
C ALA A 208 -4.32 0.13 -19.14
N ILE A 209 -4.43 1.34 -18.56
CA ILE A 209 -3.92 1.64 -17.23
C ILE A 209 -4.67 0.83 -16.15
N ILE A 210 -6.00 0.72 -16.22
CA ILE A 210 -6.82 -0.09 -15.27
C ILE A 210 -6.36 -1.54 -15.31
N VAL A 211 -6.29 -2.14 -16.50
CA VAL A 211 -5.94 -3.56 -16.68
C VAL A 211 -4.54 -3.83 -16.13
N GLN A 212 -3.57 -2.96 -16.41
CA GLN A 212 -2.20 -3.16 -15.93
C GLN A 212 -2.05 -2.93 -14.43
N THR A 213 -2.68 -1.88 -13.89
CA THR A 213 -2.60 -1.54 -12.46
C THR A 213 -3.24 -2.63 -11.58
N PHE A 214 -4.32 -3.26 -12.05
CA PHE A 214 -5.00 -4.35 -11.35
C PHE A 214 -4.72 -5.74 -11.95
N SER A 215 -3.62 -5.91 -12.67
CA SER A 215 -3.25 -7.17 -13.34
C SER A 215 -3.24 -8.37 -12.38
N SER A 216 -2.81 -8.21 -11.13
CA SER A 216 -2.86 -9.26 -10.10
C SER A 216 -4.29 -9.72 -9.76
N ARG A 217 -5.26 -8.80 -9.79
CA ARG A 217 -6.68 -9.09 -9.56
C ARG A 217 -7.30 -9.80 -10.75
N PHE A 218 -7.06 -9.29 -11.96
CA PHE A 218 -7.53 -9.93 -13.19
C PHE A 218 -6.96 -11.33 -13.37
N THR A 219 -5.69 -11.55 -13.02
CA THR A 219 -5.06 -12.87 -13.07
C THR A 219 -5.60 -13.81 -12.00
N THR A 220 -5.95 -13.31 -10.81
CA THR A 220 -6.62 -14.14 -9.79
C THR A 220 -8.00 -14.58 -10.28
N TRP A 221 -8.78 -13.64 -10.83
CA TRP A 221 -10.08 -13.96 -11.41
C TRP A 221 -9.97 -14.94 -12.59
N ALA A 222 -9.01 -14.73 -13.49
CA ALA A 222 -8.74 -15.65 -14.60
C ALA A 222 -8.31 -17.04 -14.11
N ASP A 223 -7.46 -17.11 -13.09
CA ASP A 223 -7.04 -18.37 -12.48
C ASP A 223 -8.19 -19.09 -11.75
N GLU A 224 -9.15 -18.36 -11.17
CA GLU A 224 -10.36 -18.96 -10.57
C GLU A 224 -11.21 -19.69 -11.61
N ILE A 225 -11.31 -19.13 -12.81
CA ILE A 225 -12.02 -19.73 -13.93
C ILE A 225 -11.20 -20.89 -14.52
N ALA A 226 -9.95 -20.63 -14.89
CA ALA A 226 -9.09 -21.60 -15.59
C ALA A 226 -8.76 -22.83 -14.73
N PHE A 227 -8.55 -22.63 -13.42
CA PHE A 227 -8.23 -23.70 -12.48
C PHE A 227 -9.40 -23.97 -11.53
N PHE A 228 -10.64 -23.81 -11.99
CA PHE A 228 -11.83 -24.08 -11.17
C PHE A 228 -11.77 -25.47 -10.51
N ALA A 229 -11.42 -26.49 -11.28
CA ALA A 229 -11.31 -27.89 -10.85
C ALA A 229 -10.00 -28.24 -10.12
N PHE A 230 -9.02 -27.33 -10.07
CA PHE A 230 -7.67 -27.61 -9.54
C PHE A 230 -7.27 -26.62 -8.43
N PRO A 231 -7.86 -26.74 -7.23
CA PRO A 231 -7.63 -25.79 -6.14
C PRO A 231 -6.16 -25.75 -5.66
N SER A 232 -5.45 -26.88 -5.67
CA SER A 232 -4.04 -26.95 -5.29
C SER A 232 -3.14 -26.13 -6.22
N ARG A 233 -3.31 -26.28 -7.55
CA ARG A 233 -2.57 -25.50 -8.57
C ARG A 233 -2.83 -24.01 -8.46
N ARG A 234 -4.06 -23.60 -8.14
CA ARG A 234 -4.42 -22.21 -7.90
C ARG A 234 -3.68 -21.65 -6.68
N GLN A 235 -3.60 -22.41 -5.58
CA GLN A 235 -2.88 -22.01 -4.38
C GLN A 235 -1.36 -21.87 -4.64
N GLU A 236 -0.76 -22.83 -5.35
CA GLU A 236 0.66 -22.76 -5.76
C GLU A 236 0.95 -21.51 -6.59
N ARG A 237 0.15 -21.22 -7.61
CA ARG A 237 0.30 -20.02 -8.45
C ARG A 237 0.12 -18.73 -7.65
N ALA A 238 -0.88 -18.70 -6.76
CA ALA A 238 -1.11 -17.54 -5.90
C ALA A 238 0.09 -17.30 -4.97
N LEU A 239 0.69 -18.37 -4.43
CA LEU A 239 1.87 -18.28 -3.57
C LEU A 239 3.10 -17.79 -4.33
N LEU A 240 3.37 -18.31 -5.54
CA LEU A 240 4.48 -17.89 -6.40
C LEU A 240 4.36 -16.42 -6.84
N ARG A 241 3.14 -15.94 -7.11
CA ARG A 241 2.93 -14.51 -7.41
C ARG A 241 3.16 -13.64 -6.19
N ALA A 242 2.64 -14.06 -5.05
CA ALA A 242 2.76 -13.30 -3.83
C ALA A 242 4.21 -13.23 -3.34
N SER A 243 5.03 -14.26 -3.59
CA SER A 243 6.48 -14.19 -3.39
C SER A 243 7.16 -13.25 -4.37
N ALA A 244 6.85 -13.34 -5.68
CA ALA A 244 7.40 -12.43 -6.69
C ALA A 244 7.04 -10.94 -6.43
N ASP A 245 5.84 -10.67 -5.90
CA ASP A 245 5.40 -9.32 -5.52
C ASP A 245 6.12 -8.83 -4.26
N ALA A 246 6.44 -9.73 -3.31
CA ALA A 246 7.19 -9.38 -2.12
C ALA A 246 8.61 -8.90 -2.45
N VAL A 247 9.28 -9.54 -3.43
CA VAL A 247 10.63 -9.17 -3.88
C VAL A 247 10.72 -7.67 -4.23
N ALA A 248 9.75 -7.13 -4.97
CA ALA A 248 9.75 -5.73 -5.37
C ALA A 248 9.51 -4.73 -4.21
N ARG A 249 9.14 -5.22 -3.02
CA ARG A 249 8.80 -4.43 -1.84
C ARG A 249 9.81 -4.56 -0.71
N VAL A 250 10.69 -5.56 -0.75
CA VAL A 250 11.74 -5.72 0.27
C VAL A 250 12.74 -4.56 0.13
N ASP A 251 13.02 -3.91 1.25
CA ASP A 251 14.05 -2.88 1.32
C ASP A 251 15.36 -3.51 1.81
N GLU A 252 16.26 -3.78 0.87
CA GLU A 252 17.57 -4.41 1.13
C GLU A 252 18.58 -3.46 1.78
N GLY A 253 18.35 -2.14 1.71
CA GLY A 253 19.30 -1.12 2.17
C GLY A 253 19.13 -0.70 3.63
N VAL A 254 18.18 -1.27 4.37
CA VAL A 254 17.90 -0.86 5.74
C VAL A 254 18.94 -1.45 6.69
N ASP A 255 19.70 -0.59 7.37
CA ASP A 255 20.48 -0.99 8.54
C ASP A 255 19.57 -1.29 9.73
N LEU A 256 19.12 -2.55 9.82
CA LEU A 256 18.22 -3.01 10.86
C LEU A 256 18.85 -2.99 12.26
N ILE A 257 20.18 -3.09 12.35
CA ILE A 257 20.89 -3.12 13.62
C ILE A 257 21.05 -1.70 14.18
N GLY A 258 21.29 -0.71 13.33
CA GLY A 258 21.38 0.70 13.70
C GLY A 258 20.05 1.38 14.02
N LEU A 259 18.90 0.76 13.68
CA LEU A 259 17.58 1.33 13.92
C LEU A 259 17.31 1.69 15.39
N ALA A 260 16.52 2.75 15.60
CA ALA A 260 16.00 3.08 16.92
C ALA A 260 15.16 1.93 17.48
N SER A 261 15.30 1.62 18.78
CA SER A 261 14.65 0.47 19.42
C SER A 261 13.13 0.43 19.26
N ASP A 262 12.48 1.59 19.30
CA ASP A 262 11.03 1.70 19.09
C ASP A 262 10.62 1.38 17.64
N GLU A 263 11.45 1.73 16.66
CA GLU A 263 11.19 1.44 15.25
C GLU A 263 11.35 -0.05 14.97
N PHE A 264 12.42 -0.65 15.49
CA PHE A 264 12.63 -2.09 15.42
C PHE A 264 11.45 -2.85 16.05
N ALA A 265 11.03 -2.46 17.26
CA ALA A 265 9.88 -3.07 17.94
C ALA A 265 8.57 -2.95 17.15
N ARG A 266 8.36 -1.85 16.43
CA ARG A 266 7.21 -1.69 15.55
C ARG A 266 7.25 -2.65 14.36
N LEU A 267 8.41 -2.81 13.71
CA LEU A 267 8.59 -3.77 12.61
C LEU A 267 8.35 -5.21 13.11
N THR A 268 8.88 -5.56 14.29
CA THR A 268 8.65 -6.87 14.93
C THR A 268 7.18 -7.10 15.21
N ARG A 269 6.48 -6.12 15.79
CA ARG A 269 5.04 -6.23 16.03
C ARG A 269 4.24 -6.43 14.74
N LYS A 270 4.62 -5.73 13.66
CA LYS A 270 3.98 -5.91 12.34
C LYS A 270 4.24 -7.34 11.82
N ALA A 271 5.49 -7.80 11.86
CA ALA A 271 5.86 -9.15 11.45
C ALA A 271 5.11 -10.24 12.24
N LEU A 272 4.99 -10.09 13.57
CA LEU A 272 4.18 -10.97 14.44
C LEU A 272 2.72 -11.04 13.94
N SER A 273 2.11 -9.90 13.62
CA SER A 273 0.74 -9.85 13.09
C SER A 273 0.57 -10.48 11.71
N GLU A 274 1.66 -10.62 10.96
CA GLU A 274 1.72 -11.17 9.60
C GLU A 274 2.24 -12.62 9.56
N MET A 275 2.60 -13.23 10.70
CA MET A 275 3.11 -14.62 10.77
C MET A 275 2.18 -15.67 10.14
N GLY A 276 0.87 -15.43 10.15
CA GLY A 276 -0.12 -16.29 9.50
C GLY A 276 -0.23 -16.12 7.98
N ASN A 277 0.49 -15.16 7.40
CA ASN A 277 0.48 -14.85 5.97
C ASN A 277 1.93 -14.75 5.46
N LEU A 278 2.47 -15.88 5.04
CA LEU A 278 3.87 -16.01 4.63
C LEU A 278 4.25 -15.00 3.51
N PRO A 279 3.43 -14.77 2.47
CA PRO A 279 3.75 -13.75 1.47
C PRO A 279 3.85 -12.32 2.02
N LYS A 280 3.04 -11.94 3.00
CA LYS A 280 3.18 -10.62 3.66
C LYS A 280 4.45 -10.55 4.49
N LEU A 281 4.76 -11.63 5.21
CA LEU A 281 5.98 -11.71 6.00
C LEU A 281 7.24 -11.64 5.12
N ALA A 282 7.17 -12.15 3.90
CA ALA A 282 8.25 -12.06 2.91
C ALA A 282 8.60 -10.62 2.50
N ALA A 283 7.65 -9.68 2.59
CA ALA A 283 7.89 -8.25 2.36
C ALA A 283 8.41 -7.52 3.61
N SER A 284 8.55 -8.22 4.75
CA SER A 284 9.05 -7.61 5.98
C SER A 284 10.56 -7.34 5.87
N PRO A 285 11.05 -6.15 6.27
CA PRO A 285 12.49 -5.87 6.34
C PRO A 285 13.25 -6.85 7.23
N LEU A 286 12.59 -7.40 8.26
CA LEU A 286 13.22 -8.33 9.20
C LEU A 286 13.71 -9.63 8.54
N THR A 287 13.29 -9.91 7.30
CA THR A 287 13.83 -11.03 6.49
C THR A 287 15.31 -10.84 6.14
N GLN A 288 15.83 -9.61 6.24
CA GLN A 288 17.23 -9.24 6.01
C GLN A 288 18.08 -9.21 7.29
N LEU A 289 17.54 -9.63 8.44
CA LEU A 289 18.34 -9.72 9.66
C LEU A 289 19.55 -10.65 9.47
N PRO A 290 20.73 -10.30 10.04
CA PRO A 290 21.89 -11.20 10.01
C PRO A 290 21.60 -12.56 10.62
N LEU A 291 20.77 -12.61 11.67
CA LEU A 291 20.29 -13.85 12.29
C LEU A 291 19.57 -14.77 11.29
N VAL A 292 18.73 -14.22 10.40
CA VAL A 292 18.02 -15.01 9.36
C VAL A 292 19.03 -15.59 8.38
N SER A 293 19.98 -14.77 7.93
CA SER A 293 20.99 -15.17 6.96
C SER A 293 21.94 -16.24 7.53
N ALA A 294 22.30 -16.15 8.81
CA ALA A 294 23.11 -17.16 9.49
C ALA A 294 22.36 -18.49 9.61
N HIS A 295 21.08 -18.47 10.00
CA HIS A 295 20.29 -19.70 10.15
C HIS A 295 20.07 -20.43 8.81
N LEU A 296 19.86 -19.68 7.71
CA LEU A 296 19.79 -20.27 6.37
C LEU A 296 21.11 -20.92 5.95
N HIS A 297 22.23 -20.28 6.29
CA HIS A 297 23.56 -20.82 6.01
C HIS A 297 23.84 -22.10 6.81
N GLU A 298 23.52 -22.12 8.11
CA GLU A 298 23.66 -23.30 8.98
C GLU A 298 22.85 -24.49 8.46
N GLN A 299 21.68 -24.25 7.89
CA GLN A 299 20.80 -25.30 7.34
C GLN A 299 21.13 -25.69 5.89
N GLY A 300 22.09 -25.03 5.24
CA GLY A 300 22.43 -25.26 3.83
C GLY A 300 21.30 -24.91 2.85
N ILE A 301 20.34 -24.08 3.27
CA ILE A 301 19.18 -23.69 2.45
C ILE A 301 19.56 -22.49 1.58
N GLN A 302 19.24 -22.56 0.28
CA GLN A 302 19.44 -21.44 -0.62
C GLN A 302 18.58 -20.24 -0.20
N ALA A 303 19.21 -19.06 -0.10
CA ALA A 303 18.57 -17.84 0.37
C ALA A 303 17.63 -17.24 -0.70
N ASP A 304 16.43 -17.81 -0.81
CA ASP A 304 15.29 -17.20 -1.51
C ASP A 304 14.37 -16.43 -0.54
N THR A 305 13.55 -15.52 -1.08
CA THR A 305 12.59 -14.67 -0.36
C THR A 305 11.65 -15.48 0.52
N LEU A 306 11.12 -16.61 0.02
CA LEU A 306 10.25 -17.49 0.79
C LEU A 306 11.00 -18.24 1.88
N ALA A 307 12.25 -18.64 1.61
CA ALA A 307 13.10 -19.27 2.61
C ALA A 307 13.36 -18.30 3.77
N ARG A 308 13.76 -17.05 3.47
CA ARG A 308 13.95 -15.98 4.48
C ARG A 308 12.68 -15.71 5.29
N ALA A 309 11.52 -15.65 4.64
CA ALA A 309 10.23 -15.45 5.33
C ALA A 309 9.90 -16.62 6.28
N THR A 310 10.16 -17.86 5.84
CA THR A 310 9.93 -19.07 6.62
C THR A 310 10.86 -19.12 7.83
N THR A 311 12.15 -18.83 7.63
CA THR A 311 13.14 -18.71 8.70
C THR A 311 12.77 -17.61 9.68
N LEU A 312 12.35 -16.43 9.21
CA LEU A 312 11.87 -15.36 10.09
C LEU A 312 10.66 -15.81 10.91
N LYS A 313 9.69 -16.50 10.31
CA LYS A 313 8.54 -17.07 11.02
C LYS A 313 8.97 -18.04 12.11
N GLN A 314 9.94 -18.90 11.82
CA GLN A 314 10.51 -19.84 12.78
C GLN A 314 11.20 -19.11 13.95
N LEU A 315 12.06 -18.13 13.67
CA LEU A 315 12.75 -17.34 14.69
C LEU A 315 11.76 -16.57 15.58
N LEU A 316 10.69 -16.01 14.99
CA LEU A 316 9.61 -15.37 15.75
C LEU A 316 8.89 -16.37 16.66
N ALA A 317 8.56 -17.56 16.14
CA ALA A 317 7.91 -18.62 16.93
C ALA A 317 8.81 -19.12 18.07
N GLU A 318 10.12 -19.26 17.82
CA GLU A 318 11.12 -19.62 18.83
C GLU A 318 11.21 -18.54 19.92
N SER A 319 11.28 -17.26 19.52
CA SER A 319 11.33 -16.14 20.44
C SER A 319 10.07 -16.05 21.30
N ILE A 320 8.89 -16.35 20.74
CA ILE A 320 7.64 -16.50 21.51
C ILE A 320 7.75 -17.67 22.48
N GLY A 321 8.30 -18.81 22.03
CA GLY A 321 8.53 -19.98 22.87
C GLY A 321 9.39 -19.68 24.10
N ARG A 322 10.42 -18.84 23.96
CA ARG A 322 11.30 -18.38 25.07
C ARG A 322 10.57 -17.54 26.11
N LEU A 323 9.38 -16.98 25.80
CA LEU A 323 8.55 -16.28 26.79
C LEU A 323 7.73 -17.25 27.66
N LYS A 324 7.69 -18.54 27.32
CA LYS A 324 6.94 -19.53 28.09
C LYS A 324 7.57 -19.66 29.48
N PRO A 325 6.81 -19.48 30.57
CA PRO A 325 7.34 -19.69 31.91
C PRO A 325 7.79 -21.13 32.15
N ASP A 326 8.77 -21.29 33.04
CA ASP A 326 9.30 -22.60 33.42
C ASP A 326 8.20 -23.47 34.05
N GLY A 327 8.04 -24.69 33.51
CA GLY A 327 7.06 -25.67 33.95
C GLY A 327 6.52 -26.53 32.79
N GLU A 328 6.21 -27.80 33.07
CA GLU A 328 5.72 -28.76 32.06
C GLU A 328 4.29 -28.48 31.58
N ARG A 329 3.60 -27.49 32.17
CA ARG A 329 2.20 -27.21 31.83
C ARG A 329 2.07 -26.68 30.40
N PRO A 330 1.03 -27.09 29.65
CA PRO A 330 0.78 -26.60 28.30
C PRO A 330 0.12 -25.20 28.29
N PHE A 331 -0.53 -24.80 29.39
CA PHE A 331 -1.22 -23.52 29.55
C PHE A 331 -1.24 -23.07 31.02
N GLY A 332 -1.26 -21.76 31.24
CA GLY A 332 -1.45 -21.12 32.54
C GLY A 332 -2.01 -19.72 32.38
N THR A 333 -2.73 -19.23 33.40
CA THR A 333 -3.40 -17.91 33.40
C THR A 333 -2.71 -16.88 34.30
N THR A 334 -1.59 -17.24 34.93
CA THR A 334 -0.88 -16.33 35.83
C THR A 334 -0.20 -15.20 35.07
N ASP A 335 0.21 -14.17 35.81
CA ASP A 335 0.84 -12.98 35.25
C ASP A 335 2.10 -13.29 34.40
N ALA A 336 2.84 -14.33 34.76
CA ALA A 336 4.01 -14.80 34.02
C ALA A 336 3.65 -15.31 32.60
N TRP A 337 2.46 -15.89 32.43
CA TRP A 337 2.01 -16.44 31.13
C TRP A 337 1.44 -15.39 30.18
N ARG A 338 1.13 -14.18 30.67
CA ARG A 338 0.35 -13.19 29.90
C ARG A 338 0.97 -12.84 28.54
N HIS A 339 2.29 -12.67 28.47
CA HIS A 339 2.99 -12.28 27.24
C HIS A 339 3.11 -13.45 26.27
N TYR A 340 3.42 -14.65 26.79
CA TYR A 340 3.43 -15.87 25.99
C TYR A 340 2.03 -16.14 25.40
N ASN A 341 0.99 -16.19 26.23
CA ASN A 341 -0.37 -16.46 25.79
C ASN A 341 -0.85 -15.44 24.75
N ALA A 342 -0.59 -14.14 25.00
CA ALA A 342 -1.01 -13.04 24.13
C ALA A 342 -0.42 -13.12 22.71
N LEU A 343 0.70 -13.80 22.52
CA LEU A 343 1.34 -13.99 21.21
C LEU A 343 1.13 -15.41 20.65
N TYR A 344 1.36 -16.44 21.46
CA TYR A 344 1.36 -17.85 21.03
C TYR A 344 -0.01 -18.26 20.46
N PHE A 345 -1.08 -18.07 21.22
CA PHE A 345 -2.39 -18.50 20.75
C PHE A 345 -2.88 -17.69 19.54
N PRO A 346 -2.75 -16.34 19.51
CA PRO A 346 -3.19 -15.57 18.36
C PRO A 346 -2.35 -15.75 17.09
N TYR A 347 -1.03 -15.87 17.21
CA TYR A 347 -0.12 -15.83 16.05
C TYR A 347 0.48 -17.18 15.68
N VAL A 348 0.73 -18.06 16.64
CA VAL A 348 1.27 -19.42 16.38
C VAL A 348 0.14 -20.42 16.16
N LYS A 349 -0.85 -20.46 17.05
CA LYS A 349 -2.04 -21.32 16.92
C LYS A 349 -3.15 -20.72 16.05
N GLY A 350 -3.05 -19.43 15.68
CA GLY A 350 -3.98 -18.77 14.76
C GLY A 350 -5.37 -18.47 15.34
N ILE A 351 -5.53 -18.50 16.66
CA ILE A 351 -6.80 -18.25 17.35
C ILE A 351 -7.15 -16.77 17.28
N ARG A 352 -8.42 -16.42 17.02
CA ARG A 352 -8.87 -15.01 17.00
C ARG A 352 -9.91 -14.76 18.08
N PRO A 353 -9.52 -14.49 19.34
CA PRO A 353 -10.41 -14.61 20.51
C PRO A 353 -11.73 -13.85 20.41
N TYR A 354 -11.70 -12.65 19.82
CA TYR A 354 -12.85 -11.75 19.73
C TYR A 354 -13.55 -11.78 18.36
N ARG A 355 -13.27 -12.77 17.51
CA ARG A 355 -14.07 -13.02 16.31
C ARG A 355 -15.39 -13.67 16.73
N ARG A 356 -16.51 -13.17 16.15
CA ARG A 356 -17.88 -13.57 16.52
C ARG A 356 -18.18 -15.05 16.28
N HIS A 357 -17.56 -15.66 15.27
CA HIS A 357 -17.70 -17.08 14.97
C HIS A 357 -16.30 -17.71 14.84
N ILE A 358 -16.03 -18.73 15.65
CA ILE A 358 -14.81 -19.53 15.63
C ILE A 358 -15.26 -20.98 15.69
N ASP A 359 -14.82 -21.78 14.73
CA ASP A 359 -14.97 -23.22 14.80
C ASP A 359 -14.02 -23.76 15.89
N THR A 360 -14.61 -24.30 16.96
CA THR A 360 -13.90 -24.83 18.12
C THR A 360 -13.68 -26.34 18.06
N GLU A 361 -14.30 -27.02 17.09
CA GLU A 361 -14.37 -28.48 17.02
C GLU A 361 -12.96 -29.09 16.81
N HIS A 362 -12.11 -28.39 16.08
CA HIS A 362 -10.75 -28.81 15.73
C HIS A 362 -9.64 -28.28 16.68
N LEU A 363 -9.98 -27.55 17.75
CA LEU A 363 -8.98 -26.99 18.66
C LEU A 363 -8.51 -28.04 19.69
N ASP A 364 -7.21 -28.06 19.97
CA ASP A 364 -6.61 -28.83 21.07
C ASP A 364 -7.05 -28.28 22.44
N THR A 365 -7.02 -29.12 23.48
CA THR A 365 -7.48 -28.76 24.84
C THR A 365 -6.88 -27.45 25.35
N PRO A 366 -5.54 -27.22 25.29
CA PRO A 366 -4.95 -25.96 25.75
C PRO A 366 -5.43 -24.73 24.98
N SER A 367 -5.72 -24.89 23.68
CA SER A 367 -6.24 -23.82 22.83
C SER A 367 -7.68 -23.45 23.17
N ARG A 368 -8.51 -24.43 23.55
CA ARG A 368 -9.88 -24.18 24.03
C ARG A 368 -9.86 -23.45 25.36
N ASP A 369 -9.02 -23.89 26.29
CA ASP A 369 -8.86 -23.26 27.62
C ASP A 369 -8.39 -21.81 27.48
N ALA A 370 -7.39 -21.57 26.63
CA ALA A 370 -6.91 -20.24 26.33
C ALA A 370 -7.98 -19.36 25.67
N LEU A 371 -8.74 -19.90 24.72
CA LEU A 371 -9.84 -19.16 24.07
C LEU A 371 -10.93 -18.78 25.07
N ASN A 372 -11.28 -19.68 25.98
CA ASN A 372 -12.24 -19.40 27.04
C ASN A 372 -11.73 -18.27 27.94
N TRP A 373 -10.51 -18.41 28.46
CA TRP A 373 -9.84 -17.40 29.29
C TRP A 373 -9.79 -16.02 28.62
N PHE A 374 -9.45 -15.94 27.33
CA PHE A 374 -9.45 -14.66 26.61
C PHE A 374 -10.82 -14.00 26.51
N ARG A 375 -11.90 -14.78 26.48
CA ARG A 375 -13.27 -14.28 26.36
C ARG A 375 -13.87 -13.91 27.71
N THR A 376 -13.48 -14.59 28.79
CA THR A 376 -14.03 -14.41 30.12
C THR A 376 -13.24 -13.39 30.95
N GLU A 377 -11.91 -13.46 30.92
CA GLU A 377 -11.05 -12.75 31.87
C GLU A 377 -10.23 -11.62 31.25
N VAL A 378 -10.03 -11.63 29.92
CA VAL A 378 -9.14 -10.67 29.25
C VAL A 378 -9.96 -9.70 28.38
N PRO A 379 -10.05 -8.40 28.74
CA PRO A 379 -10.61 -7.40 27.85
C PRO A 379 -9.77 -7.21 26.59
N LEU A 380 -10.42 -6.88 25.46
CA LEU A 380 -9.74 -6.64 24.16
C LEU A 380 -8.60 -5.62 24.27
N ARG A 381 -8.80 -4.54 25.02
CA ARG A 381 -7.77 -3.51 25.23
C ARG A 381 -6.56 -4.04 26.00
N THR A 382 -6.80 -4.91 26.99
CA THR A 382 -5.74 -5.55 27.78
C THR A 382 -4.91 -6.49 26.92
N LEU A 383 -5.55 -7.32 26.09
CA LEU A 383 -4.83 -8.18 25.13
C LEU A 383 -3.94 -7.33 24.21
N TYR A 384 -4.48 -6.24 23.66
CA TYR A 384 -3.71 -5.35 22.77
C TYR A 384 -2.48 -4.74 23.47
N ASN A 385 -2.63 -4.34 24.74
CA ASN A 385 -1.52 -3.82 25.54
C ASN A 385 -0.46 -4.91 25.81
N TRP A 386 -0.88 -6.12 26.17
CA TRP A 386 0.03 -7.25 26.40
C TRP A 386 0.76 -7.66 25.13
N GLN A 387 0.09 -7.68 23.97
CA GLN A 387 0.71 -7.93 22.67
C GLN A 387 1.75 -6.86 22.32
N THR A 388 1.44 -5.59 22.61
CA THR A 388 2.37 -4.48 22.35
C THR A 388 3.61 -4.57 23.26
N ALA A 389 3.43 -4.91 24.53
CA ALA A 389 4.54 -5.12 25.46
C ALA A 389 5.38 -6.36 25.08
N ALA A 390 4.73 -7.49 24.80
CA ALA A 390 5.39 -8.72 24.40
C ALA A 390 6.18 -8.55 23.09
N ALA A 391 5.63 -7.83 22.11
CA ALA A 391 6.36 -7.54 20.87
C ALA A 391 7.67 -6.76 21.10
N ARG A 392 7.75 -5.89 22.13
CA ARG A 392 9.00 -5.23 22.50
C ARG A 392 10.03 -6.20 23.10
N LEU A 393 9.59 -7.20 23.85
CA LEU A 393 10.46 -8.26 24.38
C LEU A 393 11.04 -9.10 23.24
N ILE A 394 10.18 -9.54 22.31
CA ILE A 394 10.62 -10.27 21.10
C ILE A 394 11.59 -9.44 20.26
N ALA A 395 11.31 -8.14 20.13
CA ALA A 395 12.17 -7.22 19.41
C ALA A 395 13.56 -7.09 20.05
N ARG A 396 13.63 -7.05 21.38
CA ARG A 396 14.91 -7.06 22.09
C ARG A 396 15.66 -8.37 21.87
N ASP A 397 15.01 -9.52 22.06
CA ASP A 397 15.62 -10.85 21.85
C ASP A 397 16.19 -11.01 20.44
N LEU A 398 15.38 -10.71 19.41
CA LEU A 398 15.83 -10.79 18.01
C LEU A 398 17.02 -9.88 17.72
N ARG A 399 17.05 -8.67 18.31
CA ARG A 399 18.14 -7.73 18.10
C ARG A 399 19.42 -8.18 18.80
N GLU A 400 19.34 -8.63 20.04
CA GLU A 400 20.47 -9.16 20.80
C GLU A 400 21.09 -10.38 20.11
N ARG A 401 20.26 -11.32 19.66
CA ARG A 401 20.70 -12.49 18.88
C ARG A 401 21.27 -12.12 17.52
N SER A 402 20.73 -11.08 16.86
CA SER A 402 21.30 -10.59 15.60
C SER A 402 22.65 -9.91 15.80
N LEU A 403 22.81 -9.17 16.90
CA LEU A 403 24.08 -8.53 17.28
C LEU A 403 25.17 -9.57 17.59
N SER A 404 24.84 -10.65 18.31
CA SER A 404 25.82 -11.70 18.61
C SER A 404 26.31 -12.43 17.36
N VAL A 405 25.42 -12.70 16.40
CA VAL A 405 25.79 -13.28 15.10
C VAL A 405 26.66 -12.32 14.28
N ASN A 406 26.35 -11.02 14.31
CA ASN A 406 27.09 -10.02 13.53
C ASN A 406 28.47 -9.71 14.11
N GLY A 407 28.66 -9.80 15.43
CA GLY A 407 29.96 -9.62 16.09
C GLY A 407 30.90 -10.83 16.00
N ASN A 408 30.38 -12.00 15.60
CA ASN A 408 31.16 -13.23 15.34
C ASN A 408 31.61 -13.37 13.87
N ARG A 409 31.35 -12.36 13.04
CA ARG A 409 31.86 -12.21 11.66
C ARG A 409 32.88 -11.09 11.65
#